data_AF-A0A3D3L724-F1
#
_entry.id   AF-A0A3D3L724-F1
#
_cell.length_a   1.000
_cell.length_b   1.000
_cell.length_c   1.000
_cell.angle_alpha   90.00
_cell.angle_beta   90.00
_cell.angle_gamma   90.00
#
_symmetry.space_group_name_H-M   'P 1'
#
loop_
_entity.id
_entity.type
_entity.pdbx_description
1 polymer ?
#
loop_
_entity_poly.entity_id
_entity_poly.type
_entity_poly.pdbx_seq_one_letter_code
_entity_poly.pdbx_strand_id
1 'polypeptide(L)'
;MLRERRCGNCPCRGKEEANFFASPEVQESVVLESTHRAAFSIISLAFKEDNKWRLNDGNNQISATINDEDFIRRVDRDQVSFSKGDILVCDVHVTQKEIKGTLKTEYVVERVVEHKRAARQLPLLIEDSSAPEDSV
;
A
#
# COMPACT_ATOMS: atom_id res chain seq x y z
N MET A 1 -5.93 50.32 64.38
CA MET A 1 -5.75 48.85 64.42
C MET A 1 -5.62 48.36 62.99
N LEU A 2 -4.56 47.59 62.74
CA LEU A 2 -4.10 47.14 61.43
C LEU A 2 -4.79 45.83 61.02
N ARG A 3 -4.91 45.65 59.69
CA ARG A 3 -4.94 44.38 58.93
C ARG A 3 -6.25 43.58 58.94
N GLU A 4 -6.93 43.67 57.80
CA GLU A 4 -7.34 42.45 57.10
C GLU A 4 -6.78 42.48 55.67
N ARG A 5 -5.60 41.87 55.54
CA ARG A 5 -5.11 41.34 54.27
C ARG A 5 -5.69 39.93 54.15
N ARG A 6 -6.57 39.71 53.18
CA ARG A 6 -6.67 38.44 52.48
C ARG A 6 -6.96 38.75 51.02
N CYS A 7 -5.88 38.73 50.24
CA CYS A 7 -5.93 38.62 48.81
C CYS A 7 -6.57 37.26 48.49
N GLY A 8 -7.89 37.27 48.30
CA GLY A 8 -8.66 36.13 47.83
C GLY A 8 -8.42 35.93 46.33
N ASN A 9 -7.30 35.29 46.03
CA ASN A 9 -7.09 34.46 44.85
C ASN A 9 -7.21 35.14 43.45
N CYS A 10 -6.11 35.82 43.09
CA CYS A 10 -5.45 35.80 41.78
C CYS A 10 -6.29 35.91 40.48
N PRO A 11 -6.22 37.05 39.76
CA PRO A 11 -6.46 37.09 38.33
C PRO A 11 -5.18 36.66 37.60
N CYS A 12 -4.89 35.36 37.58
CA CYS A 12 -3.72 34.82 36.89
C CYS A 12 -4.14 33.73 35.90
N ARG A 13 -4.89 34.08 34.86
CA ARG A 13 -4.98 33.24 33.66
C ARG A 13 -3.92 33.71 32.67
N GLY A 14 -2.67 33.44 33.02
CA GLY A 14 -1.60 33.36 32.04
C GLY A 14 -1.66 32.01 31.34
N LYS A 15 -1.11 31.99 30.12
CA LYS A 15 -0.88 30.83 29.23
C LYS A 15 -2.13 30.40 28.44
N GLU A 16 -2.13 30.27 27.12
CA GLU A 16 -1.03 30.09 26.16
C GLU A 16 -1.48 30.62 24.80
N GLU A 17 -0.61 31.41 24.17
CA GLU A 17 -0.65 31.70 22.74
C GLU A 17 -0.30 30.40 21.98
N ALA A 18 -1.28 29.51 21.86
CA ALA A 18 -1.13 28.24 21.14
C ALA A 18 -1.60 28.34 19.67
N ASN A 19 -1.42 29.49 19.02
CA ASN A 19 -1.84 29.69 17.63
C ASN A 19 -0.69 29.81 16.62
N PHE A 20 0.56 29.54 17.03
CA PHE A 20 1.72 29.55 16.14
C PHE A 20 2.35 28.16 15.98
N PHE A 21 1.56 27.22 15.51
CA PHE A 21 2.06 26.06 14.77
C PHE A 21 1.21 25.87 13.50
N ALA A 22 1.07 26.94 12.71
CA ALA A 22 0.91 26.75 11.28
C ALA A 22 2.25 26.21 10.79
N SER A 23 2.38 24.88 10.82
CA SER A 23 3.43 24.17 10.10
C SER A 23 3.57 24.84 8.74
N PRO A 24 4.78 25.22 8.27
CA PRO A 24 4.93 25.81 6.96
C PRO A 24 4.15 24.89 6.02
N GLU A 25 3.10 25.44 5.38
CA GLU A 25 2.34 24.74 4.36
C GLU A 25 3.39 24.33 3.34
N VAL A 26 3.88 23.10 3.49
CA VAL A 26 4.58 22.42 2.42
C VAL A 26 3.53 22.47 1.34
N GLN A 27 3.76 23.30 0.33
CA GLN A 27 2.91 23.40 -0.84
C GLN A 27 3.04 22.04 -1.53
N GLU A 28 2.36 21.04 -0.97
CA GLU A 28 2.11 19.75 -1.54
C GLU A 28 0.98 20.01 -2.53
N SER A 29 1.38 20.39 -3.75
CA SER A 29 0.44 20.43 -4.85
C SER A 29 0.25 19.00 -5.34
N VAL A 30 -0.96 18.48 -5.16
CA VAL A 30 -1.39 17.27 -5.88
C VAL A 30 -1.44 17.66 -7.36
N VAL A 31 -0.53 17.09 -8.14
CA VAL A 31 -0.42 17.37 -9.58
C VAL A 31 -1.43 16.53 -10.34
N LEU A 32 -1.52 15.25 -9.98
CA LEU A 32 -2.38 14.31 -10.65
C LEU A 32 -2.93 13.29 -9.67
N GLU A 33 -4.22 13.03 -9.77
CA GLU A 33 -4.89 11.94 -9.09
C GLU A 33 -5.58 11.09 -10.15
N SER A 34 -5.38 9.78 -10.12
CA SER A 34 -5.94 8.89 -11.13
C SER A 34 -6.29 7.54 -10.52
N THR A 35 -7.55 7.16 -10.64
CA THR A 35 -8.01 5.83 -10.23
C THR A 35 -8.20 4.98 -11.48
N HIS A 36 -7.51 3.84 -11.56
CA HIS A 36 -7.66 2.92 -12.66
C HIS A 36 -7.48 1.48 -12.20
N ARG A 37 -8.00 0.55 -12.99
CA ARG A 37 -7.77 -0.87 -12.78
C ARG A 37 -6.43 -1.25 -13.36
N ALA A 38 -5.57 -1.83 -12.55
CA ALA A 38 -4.26 -2.28 -12.95
C ALA A 38 -4.01 -3.71 -12.46
N ALA A 39 -3.13 -4.40 -13.18
CA ALA A 39 -2.75 -5.78 -12.91
C ALA A 39 -1.30 -5.81 -12.45
N PHE A 40 -1.05 -6.27 -11.23
CA PHE A 40 0.29 -6.33 -10.66
C PHE A 40 0.68 -7.76 -10.31
N SER A 41 1.94 -8.11 -10.55
CA SER A 41 2.53 -9.32 -10.00
C SER A 41 2.99 -9.09 -8.56
N ILE A 42 2.62 -9.98 -7.64
CA ILE A 42 3.04 -9.88 -6.24
C ILE A 42 4.48 -10.37 -6.09
N ILE A 43 5.33 -9.55 -5.46
CA ILE A 43 6.70 -9.93 -5.10
C ILE A 43 6.80 -10.24 -3.61
N SER A 44 6.36 -9.31 -2.76
CA SER A 44 6.46 -9.46 -1.31
C SER A 44 5.45 -8.56 -0.60
N LEU A 45 4.84 -9.10 0.45
CA LEU A 45 3.81 -8.45 1.24
C LEU A 45 4.40 -8.10 2.62
N ALA A 46 4.28 -6.85 3.04
CA ALA A 46 4.60 -6.47 4.42
C ALA A 46 3.29 -6.33 5.21
N PHE A 47 3.06 -7.26 6.13
CA PHE A 47 1.89 -7.29 7.01
C PHE A 47 2.05 -6.46 8.28
N LYS A 48 3.20 -5.78 8.47
CA LYS A 48 3.46 -4.95 9.66
C LYS A 48 3.13 -3.50 9.40
N GLU A 49 2.19 -2.97 10.19
CA GLU A 49 1.86 -1.57 10.55
C GLU A 49 1.67 -0.53 9.42
N ASP A 50 2.34 -0.65 8.29
CA ASP A 50 2.31 0.27 7.15
C ASP A 50 1.54 -0.27 5.93
N ASN A 51 1.14 -1.55 5.92
CA ASN A 51 0.47 -2.22 4.78
C ASN A 51 1.11 -1.91 3.40
N LYS A 52 2.44 -1.76 3.38
CA LYS A 52 3.22 -1.46 2.17
C LYS A 52 3.59 -2.73 1.43
N TRP A 53 2.97 -2.93 0.28
CA TRP A 53 3.12 -4.12 -0.54
C TRP A 53 4.07 -3.84 -1.68
N ARG A 54 5.01 -4.77 -1.93
CA ARG A 54 5.89 -4.72 -3.10
C ARG A 54 5.23 -5.46 -4.24
N LEU A 55 4.73 -4.68 -5.17
CA LEU A 55 4.05 -5.12 -6.38
C LEU A 55 4.94 -4.83 -7.59
N ASN A 56 4.72 -5.56 -8.68
CA ASN A 56 5.41 -5.35 -9.93
C ASN A 56 4.40 -5.15 -11.04
N ASP A 57 4.47 -4.03 -11.75
CA ASP A 57 3.63 -3.73 -12.90
C ASP A 57 4.13 -4.44 -14.18
N GLY A 58 4.87 -5.54 -14.03
CA GLY A 58 5.59 -6.24 -15.11
C GLY A 58 6.93 -5.61 -15.49
N ASN A 59 7.03 -4.27 -15.49
CA ASN A 59 8.26 -3.57 -15.86
C ASN A 59 9.07 -3.10 -14.65
N ASN A 60 8.41 -2.55 -13.62
CA ASN A 60 9.06 -1.99 -12.44
C ASN A 60 8.40 -2.43 -11.13
N GLN A 61 9.23 -2.59 -10.10
CA GLN A 61 8.77 -2.85 -8.73
C GLN A 61 8.31 -1.54 -8.10
N ILE A 62 7.06 -1.51 -7.65
CA ILE A 62 6.44 -0.39 -6.95
C ILE A 62 6.06 -0.77 -5.52
N SER A 63 6.00 0.23 -4.65
CA SER A 63 5.44 0.07 -3.30
C SER A 63 4.04 0.66 -3.30
N ALA A 64 3.03 -0.18 -3.07
CA ALA A 64 1.65 0.23 -2.99
C ALA A 64 1.09 -0.02 -1.59
N THR A 65 0.27 0.89 -1.10
CA THR A 65 -0.42 0.74 0.18
C THR A 65 -1.79 0.13 -0.06
N ILE A 66 -2.15 -0.94 0.65
CA ILE A 66 -3.49 -1.53 0.53
C ILE A 66 -4.42 -0.99 1.60
N ASN A 67 -5.54 -0.43 1.16
CA ASN A 67 -6.61 0.08 2.02
C ASN A 67 -7.75 -0.94 2.23
N ASP A 68 -7.73 -2.05 1.48
CA ASP A 68 -8.73 -3.13 1.56
C ASP A 68 -8.46 -4.06 2.76
N GLU A 69 -8.99 -3.70 3.94
CA GLU A 69 -8.82 -4.46 5.18
C GLU A 69 -9.43 -5.88 5.12
N ASP A 70 -10.54 -6.07 4.40
CA ASP A 70 -11.17 -7.40 4.25
C ASP A 70 -10.25 -8.33 3.47
N PHE A 71 -9.69 -7.83 2.37
CA PHE A 71 -8.72 -8.56 1.58
C PHE A 71 -7.48 -8.90 2.40
N ILE A 72 -6.91 -7.94 3.14
CA ILE A 72 -5.76 -8.18 4.01
C ILE A 72 -6.05 -9.30 5.01
N ARG A 73 -7.23 -9.31 5.66
CA ARG A 73 -7.64 -10.38 6.58
C ARG A 73 -7.78 -11.74 5.90
N ARG A 74 -8.27 -11.78 4.66
CA ARG A 74 -8.41 -13.03 3.89
C ARG A 74 -7.04 -13.57 3.47
N VAL A 75 -6.08 -12.70 3.16
CA VAL A 75 -4.69 -13.07 2.90
C VAL A 75 -4.02 -13.60 4.17
N ASP A 76 -4.18 -12.89 5.30
CA ASP A 76 -3.63 -13.27 6.61
C ASP A 76 -4.14 -14.64 7.10
N ARG A 77 -5.40 -14.97 6.80
CA ARG A 77 -6.00 -16.26 7.13
C ARG A 77 -5.64 -17.41 6.18
N ASP A 78 -4.64 -17.23 5.31
CA ASP A 78 -4.25 -18.17 4.24
C ASP A 78 -5.41 -18.57 3.31
N GLN A 79 -6.51 -17.81 3.32
CA GLN A 79 -7.74 -18.11 2.57
C GLN A 79 -7.55 -17.88 1.07
N VAL A 80 -6.55 -17.06 0.72
CA VAL A 80 -6.07 -16.87 -0.63
C VAL A 80 -4.57 -17.18 -0.64
N SER A 81 -4.18 -18.35 -1.15
CA SER A 81 -2.76 -18.68 -1.31
C SER A 81 -2.19 -17.92 -2.51
N PHE A 82 -1.13 -17.15 -2.28
CA PHE A 82 -0.35 -16.43 -3.31
C PHE A 82 1.03 -17.07 -3.44
N SER A 83 1.55 -17.15 -4.65
CA SER A 83 2.95 -17.46 -4.91
C SER A 83 3.67 -16.26 -5.55
N LYS A 84 5.00 -16.30 -5.57
CA LYS A 84 5.79 -15.30 -6.27
C LYS A 84 5.46 -15.37 -7.77
N GLY A 85 4.94 -14.28 -8.33
CA GLY A 85 4.54 -14.19 -9.74
C GLY A 85 3.04 -14.28 -10.00
N ASP A 86 2.21 -14.51 -8.98
CA ASP A 86 0.75 -14.42 -9.10
C ASP A 86 0.33 -13.00 -9.52
N ILE A 87 -0.72 -12.91 -10.34
CA ILE A 87 -1.24 -11.65 -10.88
C ILE A 87 -2.48 -11.24 -10.08
N LEU A 88 -2.44 -10.04 -9.53
CA LEU A 88 -3.53 -9.40 -8.83
C LEU A 88 -4.11 -8.29 -9.69
N VAL A 89 -5.41 -8.34 -9.95
CA VAL A 89 -6.16 -7.26 -10.59
C VAL A 89 -6.87 -6.47 -9.50
N CYS A 90 -6.47 -5.22 -9.33
CA CYS A 90 -7.03 -4.35 -8.31
C CYS A 90 -7.30 -2.94 -8.86
N ASP A 91 -8.25 -2.27 -8.22
CA ASP A 91 -8.51 -0.86 -8.47
C ASP A 91 -7.49 -0.07 -7.65
N VAL A 92 -6.60 0.65 -8.36
CA VAL A 92 -5.49 1.39 -7.76
C VAL A 92 -5.68 2.87 -8.01
N HIS A 93 -5.51 3.61 -6.93
CA HIS A 93 -5.51 5.03 -6.86
C HIS A 93 -4.06 5.51 -6.85
N VAL A 94 -3.68 6.25 -7.89
CA VAL A 94 -2.34 6.80 -8.05
C VAL A 94 -2.41 8.30 -7.81
N THR A 95 -1.69 8.75 -6.79
CA THR A 95 -1.59 10.16 -6.43
C THR A 95 -0.17 10.63 -6.69
N GLN A 96 -0.01 11.57 -7.60
CA GLN A 96 1.26 12.23 -7.87
C GLN A 96 1.26 13.61 -7.22
N LYS A 97 2.19 13.81 -6.31
CA LYS A 97 2.40 15.07 -5.60
C LYS A 97 3.74 15.65 -6.02
N GLU A 98 3.77 16.96 -6.24
CA GLU A 98 5.04 17.67 -6.42
C GLU A 98 5.38 18.37 -5.11
N ILE A 99 6.56 18.07 -4.58
CA ILE A 99 7.05 18.64 -3.33
C ILE A 99 8.36 19.34 -3.64
N LYS A 100 8.36 20.67 -3.63
CA LYS A 100 9.57 21.49 -3.89
C LYS A 100 10.29 21.09 -5.19
N GLY A 101 9.54 20.76 -6.24
CA GLY A 101 10.06 20.31 -7.54
C GLY A 101 10.47 18.84 -7.62
N THR A 102 10.20 18.03 -6.59
CA THR A 102 10.36 16.57 -6.63
C THR A 102 9.01 15.91 -6.83
N LEU A 103 8.88 15.10 -7.88
CA LEU A 103 7.68 14.32 -8.15
C LEU A 103 7.68 13.06 -7.27
N LYS A 104 6.67 12.95 -6.40
CA LYS A 104 6.41 11.78 -5.57
C LYS A 104 5.14 11.10 -6.07
N THR A 105 5.25 9.82 -6.44
CA THR A 105 4.10 9.00 -6.82
C THR A 105 3.77 8.05 -5.68
N GLU A 106 2.53 8.10 -5.22
CA GLU A 106 1.96 7.21 -4.21
C GLU A 106 0.92 6.31 -4.87
N TYR A 107 1.03 5.00 -4.62
CA TYR A 107 0.08 4.00 -5.12
C TYR A 107 -0.73 3.48 -3.94
N VAL A 108 -2.05 3.55 -4.05
CA VAL A 108 -2.99 3.06 -3.03
C VAL A 108 -3.94 2.09 -3.69
N VAL A 109 -3.96 0.85 -3.21
CA VAL A 109 -4.92 -0.16 -3.66
C VAL A 109 -6.19 0.00 -2.83
N GLU A 110 -7.24 0.53 -3.44
CA GLU A 110 -8.53 0.73 -2.78
C GLU A 110 -9.28 -0.60 -2.62
N ARG A 111 -9.24 -1.44 -3.66
CA ARG A 111 -9.98 -2.69 -3.66
C ARG A 111 -9.37 -3.73 -4.59
N VAL A 112 -9.40 -4.99 -4.17
CA VAL A 112 -8.98 -6.11 -5.01
C VAL A 112 -10.17 -6.72 -5.73
N VAL A 113 -10.11 -6.77 -7.06
CA VAL A 113 -11.20 -7.26 -7.92
C VAL A 113 -11.02 -8.74 -8.24
N GLU A 114 -9.81 -9.14 -8.63
CA GLU A 114 -9.54 -10.51 -9.06
C GLU A 114 -8.11 -10.92 -8.71
N HIS A 115 -7.94 -12.21 -8.39
CA HIS A 115 -6.63 -12.82 -8.17
C HIS A 115 -6.45 -14.00 -9.13
N LYS A 116 -5.52 -13.88 -10.06
CA LYS A 116 -5.10 -14.93 -10.99
C LYS A 116 -3.79 -15.53 -10.53
N ARG A 117 -3.82 -16.81 -10.15
CA ARG A 117 -2.59 -17.53 -9.82
C ARG A 117 -1.69 -17.66 -11.04
N ALA A 118 -0.38 -17.54 -10.85
CA ALA A 118 0.57 -17.81 -11.92
C ALA A 118 0.36 -19.25 -12.40
N ALA A 119 0.21 -19.45 -13.71
CA ALA A 119 0.09 -20.78 -14.28
C ALA A 119 1.38 -21.54 -13.93
N ARG A 120 1.29 -22.43 -12.94
CA ARG A 120 2.36 -23.35 -12.59
C ARG A 120 2.59 -24.17 -13.86
N GLN A 121 3.77 -23.99 -14.47
CA GLN A 121 4.14 -24.71 -15.67
C GLN A 121 4.01 -26.21 -15.35
N LEU A 122 2.96 -26.85 -15.88
CA LEU A 122 2.81 -28.29 -15.76
C LEU A 122 3.99 -28.89 -16.51
N PRO A 123 4.72 -29.86 -15.92
CA PRO A 123 5.70 -30.60 -16.69
C PRO A 123 4.93 -31.24 -17.85
N LEU A 124 5.23 -30.79 -19.07
CA LEU A 124 4.79 -31.49 -20.27
C LEU A 124 5.44 -32.88 -20.18
N LEU A 125 4.62 -33.89 -19.88
CA LEU A 125 5.02 -35.27 -20.04
C LEU A 125 5.09 -35.49 -21.55
N ILE A 126 6.27 -35.25 -22.12
CA ILE A 126 6.59 -35.66 -23.48
C ILE A 126 6.73 -37.18 -23.38
N GLU A 127 5.65 -37.89 -23.71
CA GLU A 127 5.71 -39.33 -23.90
C GLU A 127 6.53 -39.57 -25.16
N ASP A 128 7.83 -39.77 -24.99
CA ASP A 128 8.73 -40.26 -26.03
C ASP A 128 8.22 -41.65 -26.44
N SER A 129 7.37 -41.67 -27.46
CA SER A 129 7.00 -42.88 -28.21
C SER A 129 8.23 -43.35 -29.00
N SER A 130 9.24 -43.84 -28.29
CA SER A 130 10.28 -44.69 -28.88
C SER A 130 9.67 -46.08 -29.04
N ALA A 131 9.06 -46.32 -30.19
CA ALA A 131 8.73 -47.67 -30.63
C ALA A 131 10.04 -48.47 -30.81
N PRO A 132 10.21 -49.65 -30.18
CA PRO A 132 11.14 -50.63 -30.69
C PRO A 132 10.47 -51.28 -31.92
N GLU A 133 10.90 -50.89 -33.12
CA GLU A 133 10.72 -51.76 -34.29
C GLU A 133 11.61 -52.98 -34.09
N ASP A 134 11.01 -54.03 -33.56
CA ASP A 134 11.52 -55.39 -33.60
C ASP A 134 11.16 -55.97 -34.97
N SER A 135 12.15 -56.14 -35.87
CA SER A 135 12.15 -56.95 -37.11
C SER A 135 13.43 -56.56 -37.87
N VAL A 136 14.38 -57.40 -38.30
CA VAL A 136 14.47 -58.85 -38.58
C VAL A 136 15.96 -59.19 -38.70
#